data_AF-A0A8J4Q0R5-F1
#
_entry.id   AF-A0A8J4Q0R5-F1
#
_cell.length_a   1.000
_cell.length_b   1.000
_cell.length_c   1.000
_cell.angle_alpha   90.00
_cell.angle_beta   90.00
_cell.angle_gamma   90.00
#
_symmetry.space_group_name_H-M   'P 1'
#
loop_
_entity.id
_entity.type
_entity.pdbx_description
1 polymer ?
#
loop_
_entity_poly.entity_id
_entity_poly.type
_entity_poly.pdbx_seq_one_letter_code
_entity_poly.pdbx_strand_id
1 'polypeptide(L)'
;MKLITIFLLFLISIYFVSAIKIIKNEKTKIYVNSDPKQLRFNYDGDNQVVVQPESCDQGVCVFDLKEYTKKWFDRALFFDFANQTYEVLVRYPLVDIDTIPSPATNGGKINFNALFLMYNAQISKIKYIDFFGGLRLDWPDVDYDTGDHTKVSLVFPPGIGEFTICTLDDKYYKSSYAQPLIKSVAISNENNKKVTLVGSNFYTNIDFIRVSINDDMISQDAIESVSYKNIVFTSPILLSAGDNISLEVGTFMTNFTMI
;
A
#
# COMPACT_ATOMS: atom_id res chain seq x y z
N MET A 1 17.00 62.40 17.75
CA MET A 1 17.95 61.27 17.76
C MET A 1 17.31 60.15 18.58
N LYS A 2 17.01 59.01 17.94
CA LYS A 2 16.82 57.63 18.46
C LYS A 2 15.85 57.44 19.67
N LEU A 3 15.03 56.39 19.80
CA LEU A 3 14.61 55.26 18.98
C LEU A 3 13.55 54.54 19.86
N ILE A 4 12.41 54.21 19.26
CA ILE A 4 11.59 52.99 19.39
C ILE A 4 11.87 52.07 20.60
N THR A 5 10.83 51.70 21.35
CA THR A 5 10.23 50.34 21.39
C THR A 5 8.94 50.40 22.21
N ILE A 6 7.79 50.57 21.54
CA ILE A 6 6.48 50.33 22.14
C ILE A 6 6.09 48.90 21.82
N PHE A 7 5.87 48.16 22.90
CA PHE A 7 5.26 46.84 22.97
C PHE A 7 3.77 46.98 22.61
N LEU A 8 3.37 46.57 21.42
CA LEU A 8 1.96 46.39 21.06
C LEU A 8 1.84 45.56 19.77
N LEU A 9 1.19 44.39 19.83
CA LEU A 9 0.32 43.81 18.78
C LEU A 9 0.10 42.30 19.04
N PHE A 10 -0.75 42.01 20.02
CA PHE A 10 -1.56 40.80 20.04
C PHE A 10 -2.94 41.19 19.48
N LEU A 11 -3.03 41.37 18.16
CA LEU A 11 -4.25 41.56 17.36
C LEU A 11 -3.80 41.96 15.94
N ILE A 12 -3.47 40.98 15.10
CA ILE A 12 -3.33 41.21 13.66
C ILE A 12 -4.51 40.51 12.99
N SER A 13 -5.56 41.32 12.83
CA SER A 13 -6.35 41.47 11.61
C SER A 13 -6.60 40.19 10.79
N ILE A 14 -7.75 39.58 11.05
CA ILE A 14 -8.55 38.92 10.02
C ILE A 14 -8.91 40.01 9.00
N TYR A 15 -8.10 40.16 7.95
CA TYR A 15 -8.56 40.80 6.74
C TYR A 15 -9.64 39.90 6.13
N PHE A 16 -10.78 40.48 5.82
CA PHE A 16 -11.85 39.87 5.03
C PHE A 16 -11.28 39.43 3.68
N VAL A 17 -10.70 38.23 3.62
CA VAL A 17 -10.68 37.43 2.40
C VAL A 17 -12.07 36.81 2.37
N SER A 18 -12.89 37.19 1.41
CA SER A 18 -14.12 36.46 1.11
C SER A 18 -13.74 35.00 0.85
N ALA A 19 -13.87 34.18 1.89
CA ALA A 19 -13.43 32.80 1.86
C ALA A 19 -14.26 32.07 0.82
N ILE A 20 -13.62 31.66 -0.27
CA ILE A 20 -14.23 30.79 -1.27
C ILE A 20 -14.60 29.51 -0.54
N LYS A 21 -15.89 29.35 -0.25
CA LYS A 21 -16.41 28.13 0.35
C LYS A 21 -16.88 27.24 -0.79
N ILE A 22 -16.16 26.14 -1.03
CA ILE A 22 -16.70 25.04 -1.82
C ILE A 22 -17.84 24.45 -0.99
N ILE A 23 -19.09 24.72 -1.40
CA ILE A 23 -20.27 24.31 -0.61
C ILE A 23 -20.57 22.83 -0.85
N LYS A 24 -20.26 22.33 -2.04
CA LYS A 24 -20.53 20.95 -2.47
C LYS A 24 -19.56 20.57 -3.57
N ASN A 25 -19.09 19.32 -3.52
CA ASN A 25 -18.35 18.69 -4.60
C ASN A 25 -19.15 17.46 -5.03
N GLU A 26 -19.67 17.48 -6.26
CA GLU A 26 -20.20 16.30 -6.92
C GLU A 26 -19.17 15.82 -7.93
N LYS A 27 -19.16 14.51 -8.27
CA LYS A 27 -18.13 13.88 -9.12
C LYS A 27 -17.70 14.69 -10.36
N THR A 28 -18.56 15.55 -10.89
CA THR A 28 -18.26 16.42 -12.03
C THR A 28 -18.71 17.88 -11.85
N LYS A 29 -19.13 18.33 -10.67
CA LYS A 29 -19.62 19.70 -10.46
C LYS A 29 -19.01 20.34 -9.22
N ILE A 30 -18.51 21.56 -9.38
CA ILE A 30 -18.02 22.40 -8.28
C ILE A 30 -19.00 23.56 -8.08
N TYR A 31 -19.37 23.78 -6.82
CA TYR A 31 -20.25 24.86 -6.40
C TYR A 31 -19.44 25.88 -5.61
N VAL A 32 -19.35 27.10 -6.12
CA VAL A 32 -18.50 28.16 -5.57
C VAL A 32 -19.37 29.29 -5.06
N ASN A 33 -19.31 29.59 -3.75
CA ASN A 33 -20.01 30.72 -3.13
C ASN A 33 -19.23 32.04 -3.33
N SER A 34 -19.34 32.61 -4.53
CA SER A 34 -18.80 33.91 -4.95
C SER A 34 -19.28 34.15 -6.39
N ASP A 35 -18.96 35.30 -7.00
CA ASP A 35 -19.21 35.57 -8.44
C ASP A 35 -17.91 35.39 -9.27
N PRO A 36 -17.35 34.16 -9.37
CA PRO A 36 -16.18 33.91 -10.20
C PRO A 36 -16.58 34.05 -11.67
N LYS A 37 -15.82 34.88 -12.40
CA LYS A 37 -15.98 34.96 -13.85
C LYS A 37 -15.58 33.64 -14.52
N GLN A 38 -14.56 32.96 -14.01
CA GLN A 38 -14.02 31.73 -14.60
C GLN A 38 -13.16 30.94 -13.61
N LEU A 39 -13.03 29.63 -13.83
CA LEU A 39 -12.00 28.78 -13.25
C LEU A 39 -10.85 28.61 -14.24
N ARG A 40 -9.60 28.64 -13.76
CA ARG A 40 -8.42 28.35 -14.58
C ARG A 40 -7.70 27.10 -14.08
N PHE A 41 -7.35 26.22 -15.01
CA PHE A 41 -6.62 24.98 -14.74
C PHE A 41 -5.29 25.05 -15.49
N ASN A 42 -4.16 24.96 -14.78
CA ASN A 42 -2.83 24.86 -15.40
C ASN A 42 -2.46 23.38 -15.58
N TYR A 43 -2.11 22.95 -16.78
CA TYR A 43 -1.84 21.52 -17.07
C TYR A 43 -0.40 21.18 -17.40
N ASP A 44 0.37 22.10 -17.96
CA ASP A 44 1.78 21.86 -18.28
C ASP A 44 2.71 23.06 -18.04
N GLY A 45 2.23 24.09 -17.34
CA GLY A 45 3.01 25.30 -17.05
C GLY A 45 2.79 26.42 -18.06
N ASP A 46 2.43 26.08 -19.31
CA ASP A 46 2.20 27.05 -20.39
C ASP A 46 0.75 27.05 -20.90
N ASN A 47 0.03 25.93 -20.74
CA ASN A 47 -1.35 25.78 -21.19
C ASN A 47 -2.36 25.92 -20.03
N GLN A 48 -3.27 26.89 -20.19
CA GLN A 48 -4.40 27.13 -19.29
C GLN A 48 -5.71 26.67 -19.94
N VAL A 49 -6.49 25.88 -19.21
CA VAL A 49 -7.90 25.65 -19.52
C VAL A 49 -8.74 26.60 -18.69
N VAL A 50 -9.64 27.30 -19.38
CA VAL A 50 -10.57 28.24 -18.75
C VAL A 50 -11.95 27.61 -18.79
N VAL A 51 -12.54 27.36 -17.61
CA VAL A 51 -13.91 26.85 -17.48
C VAL A 51 -14.81 27.98 -17.02
N GLN A 52 -15.81 28.28 -17.83
CA GLN A 52 -16.86 29.25 -17.51
C GLN A 52 -17.95 28.58 -16.66
N PRO A 53 -18.62 29.32 -15.77
CA PRO A 53 -19.74 28.76 -15.01
C PRO A 53 -20.89 28.38 -15.95
N GLU A 54 -21.50 27.22 -15.72
CA GLU A 54 -22.72 26.76 -16.41
C GLU A 54 -23.93 27.61 -16.01
N SER A 55 -23.99 27.99 -14.73
CA SER A 55 -25.01 28.88 -14.18
C SER A 55 -24.49 29.57 -12.93
N CYS A 56 -25.04 30.74 -12.61
CA CYS A 56 -24.83 31.42 -11.35
C CYS A 56 -26.20 31.87 -10.82
N ASP A 57 -26.59 31.39 -9.64
CA ASP A 57 -27.83 31.79 -8.98
C ASP A 57 -27.57 32.09 -7.52
N GLN A 58 -28.11 33.21 -7.02
CA GLN A 58 -27.97 33.68 -5.64
C GLN A 58 -26.51 33.73 -5.12
N GLY A 59 -25.55 34.06 -5.99
CA GLY A 59 -24.13 34.14 -5.63
C GLY A 59 -23.42 32.79 -5.55
N VAL A 60 -24.05 31.70 -6.03
CA VAL A 60 -23.44 30.39 -6.20
C VAL A 60 -23.29 30.10 -7.68
N CYS A 61 -22.05 29.98 -8.14
CA CYS A 61 -21.75 29.55 -9.49
C CYS A 61 -21.46 28.05 -9.56
N VAL A 62 -22.01 27.40 -10.58
CA VAL A 62 -21.88 25.97 -10.86
C VAL A 62 -20.95 25.78 -12.05
N PHE A 63 -19.88 25.01 -11.88
CA PHE A 63 -18.96 24.65 -12.95
C PHE A 63 -19.12 23.16 -13.27
N ASP A 64 -19.52 22.82 -14.50
CA ASP A 64 -19.56 21.44 -14.97
C ASP A 64 -18.19 21.06 -15.53
N LEU A 65 -17.55 20.08 -14.88
CA LEU A 65 -16.23 19.59 -15.23
C LEU A 65 -16.28 18.33 -16.08
N LYS A 66 -17.45 17.82 -16.52
CA LYS A 66 -17.56 16.54 -17.24
C LYS A 66 -16.56 16.38 -18.40
N GLU A 67 -16.37 17.42 -19.21
CA GLU A 67 -15.43 17.37 -20.35
C GLU A 67 -13.95 17.42 -19.92
N TYR A 68 -13.69 18.00 -18.75
CA TYR A 68 -12.36 18.21 -18.19
C TYR A 68 -11.93 17.07 -17.26
N THR A 69 -12.89 16.38 -16.63
CA THR A 69 -12.68 15.23 -15.73
C THR A 69 -12.06 14.02 -16.40
N LYS A 70 -12.15 13.91 -17.74
CA LYS A 70 -11.51 12.83 -18.49
C LYS A 70 -10.02 13.08 -18.80
N LYS A 71 -9.51 14.30 -18.60
CA LYS A 71 -8.18 14.70 -19.09
C LYS A 71 -7.29 15.48 -18.07
N TRP A 72 -7.81 16.06 -16.98
CA TRP A 72 -7.10 17.15 -16.26
C TRP A 72 -7.18 17.12 -14.72
N PHE A 73 -6.65 16.09 -14.05
CA PHE A 73 -6.71 16.05 -12.57
C PHE A 73 -5.36 16.05 -11.83
N ASP A 74 -4.26 16.29 -12.53
CA ASP A 74 -2.92 16.24 -11.91
C ASP A 74 -2.47 17.54 -11.21
N ARG A 75 -3.21 18.66 -11.24
CA ARG A 75 -2.65 19.97 -10.83
C ARG A 75 -3.62 20.91 -10.11
N ALA A 76 -3.03 21.88 -9.40
CA ALA A 76 -3.71 22.87 -8.56
C ALA A 76 -4.79 23.66 -9.34
N LEU A 77 -5.92 23.91 -8.67
CA LEU A 77 -6.97 24.78 -9.20
C LEU A 77 -6.57 26.24 -8.95
N PHE A 78 -6.60 27.07 -9.98
CA PHE A 78 -6.40 28.51 -9.83
C PHE A 78 -7.72 29.24 -10.08
N PHE A 79 -8.14 30.09 -9.14
CA PHE A 79 -9.34 30.90 -9.25
C PHE A 79 -8.95 32.35 -9.52
N ASP A 80 -9.55 32.99 -10.51
CA ASP A 80 -9.24 34.37 -10.88
C ASP A 80 -10.42 35.28 -10.50
N PHE A 81 -10.23 36.12 -9.47
CA PHE A 81 -11.23 37.07 -8.97
C PHE A 81 -10.64 38.47 -8.99
N ALA A 82 -11.25 39.41 -9.72
CA ALA A 82 -10.92 40.83 -9.65
C ALA A 82 -9.40 41.14 -9.67
N ASN A 83 -8.65 40.47 -10.56
CA ASN A 83 -7.17 40.53 -10.70
C ASN A 83 -6.36 39.85 -9.58
N GLN A 84 -6.93 38.90 -8.84
CA GLN A 84 -6.21 38.07 -7.87
C GLN A 84 -6.41 36.59 -8.18
N THR A 85 -5.29 35.85 -8.26
CA THR A 85 -5.28 34.40 -8.48
C THR A 85 -5.16 33.67 -7.13
N TYR A 86 -6.13 32.82 -6.81
CA TYR A 86 -6.12 31.97 -5.62
C TYR A 86 -5.79 30.53 -6.01
N GLU A 87 -4.81 29.92 -5.35
CA GLU A 87 -4.50 28.50 -5.51
C GLU A 87 -5.34 27.67 -4.52
N VAL A 88 -6.18 26.77 -5.02
CA VAL A 88 -6.83 25.74 -4.20
C VAL A 88 -6.14 24.42 -4.48
N LEU A 89 -5.44 23.95 -3.45
CA LEU A 89 -4.87 22.62 -3.42
C LEU A 89 -6.01 21.62 -3.18
N VAL A 90 -6.48 20.97 -4.24
CA VAL A 90 -7.38 19.82 -4.11
C VAL A 90 -6.54 18.66 -3.58
N ARG A 91 -6.67 18.37 -2.27
CA ARG A 91 -6.11 17.15 -1.70
C ARG A 91 -7.07 16.00 -2.02
N TYR A 92 -6.68 15.11 -2.92
CA TYR A 92 -7.41 13.87 -3.13
C TYR A 92 -7.36 13.00 -1.87
N PRO A 93 -8.38 12.17 -1.62
CA PRO A 93 -8.30 11.17 -0.57
C PRO A 93 -7.05 10.33 -0.79
N LEU A 94 -6.24 10.24 0.25
CA LEU A 94 -5.02 9.45 0.28
C LEU A 94 -5.36 8.00 -0.08
N VAL A 95 -4.50 7.36 -0.87
CA VAL A 95 -4.68 5.97 -1.29
C VAL A 95 -4.92 5.12 -0.05
N ASP A 96 -6.12 4.56 0.04
CA ASP A 96 -6.38 3.50 1.00
C ASP A 96 -5.88 2.21 0.37
N ILE A 97 -4.82 1.66 0.95
CA ILE A 97 -4.32 0.34 0.59
C ILE A 97 -5.15 -0.63 1.44
N ASP A 98 -6.40 -0.86 1.04
CA ASP A 98 -7.36 -1.60 1.85
C ASP A 98 -6.83 -2.99 2.23
N THR A 99 -6.12 -3.65 1.32
CA THR A 99 -5.39 -4.91 1.59
C THR A 99 -4.34 -5.18 0.53
N ILE A 100 -3.08 -5.43 0.92
CA ILE A 100 -2.07 -6.05 0.04
C ILE A 100 -2.13 -7.56 0.24
N PRO A 101 -2.40 -8.35 -0.82
CA PRO A 101 -2.33 -9.81 -0.74
C PRO A 101 -0.97 -10.26 -0.24
N SER A 102 -0.95 -11.25 0.64
CA SER A 102 0.30 -11.80 1.16
C SER A 102 1.13 -12.47 0.06
N PRO A 103 2.37 -12.03 -0.21
CA PRO A 103 3.27 -12.71 -1.14
C PRO A 103 3.54 -14.14 -0.70
N ALA A 104 3.71 -15.05 -1.64
CA ALA A 104 4.34 -16.33 -1.32
C ALA A 104 5.79 -16.11 -0.86
N THR A 105 6.33 -17.01 -0.04
CA THR A 105 7.69 -16.89 0.53
C THR A 105 8.81 -16.91 -0.50
N ASN A 106 8.54 -17.40 -1.71
CA ASN A 106 9.45 -17.30 -2.86
C ASN A 106 9.39 -15.93 -3.56
N GLY A 107 8.61 -14.98 -3.04
CA GLY A 107 8.41 -13.66 -3.63
C GLY A 107 7.58 -13.70 -4.91
N GLY A 108 7.83 -12.73 -5.79
CA GLY A 108 7.19 -12.60 -7.09
C GLY A 108 6.31 -11.35 -7.23
N LYS A 109 5.70 -11.21 -8.41
CA LYS A 109 4.81 -10.08 -8.73
C LYS A 109 3.44 -10.29 -8.09
N ILE A 110 3.03 -9.36 -7.23
CA ILE A 110 1.67 -9.28 -6.68
C ILE A 110 0.95 -8.13 -7.35
N ASN A 111 -0.28 -8.39 -7.77
CA ASN A 111 -1.19 -7.36 -8.23
C ASN A 111 -2.26 -7.13 -7.14
N PHE A 112 -2.51 -5.88 -6.80
CA PHE A 112 -3.56 -5.52 -5.84
C PHE A 112 -4.28 -4.26 -6.27
N ASN A 113 -5.51 -4.14 -5.80
CA ASN A 113 -6.30 -2.96 -6.09
C ASN A 113 -5.89 -1.84 -5.14
N ALA A 114 -5.68 -0.66 -5.69
CA ALA A 114 -5.56 0.56 -4.93
C ALA A 114 -6.42 1.62 -5.62
N LEU A 115 -7.24 2.33 -4.84
CA LEU A 115 -8.08 3.38 -5.38
C LEU A 115 -7.25 4.65 -5.61
N PHE A 116 -7.57 5.37 -6.70
CA PHE A 116 -7.04 6.72 -7.00
C PHE A 116 -5.55 6.83 -7.39
N LEU A 117 -4.94 5.76 -7.92
CA LEU A 117 -3.53 5.77 -8.35
C LEU A 117 -3.20 6.77 -9.46
N MET A 118 -4.21 7.10 -10.26
CA MET A 118 -4.07 7.92 -11.46
C MET A 118 -3.81 9.40 -11.20
N TYR A 119 -4.18 9.91 -10.02
CA TYR A 119 -4.36 11.36 -9.83
C TYR A 119 -3.16 12.09 -9.25
N ASN A 120 -2.11 11.34 -8.92
CA ASN A 120 -0.77 11.88 -8.76
C ASN A 120 0.22 10.71 -8.69
N ALA A 121 0.87 10.38 -9.80
CA ALA A 121 1.96 9.39 -9.81
C ALA A 121 3.09 9.73 -8.81
N GLN A 122 3.10 10.93 -8.22
CA GLN A 122 4.03 11.33 -7.15
C GLN A 122 3.50 11.21 -5.71
N ILE A 123 2.18 11.11 -5.46
CA ILE A 123 1.65 11.14 -4.07
C ILE A 123 1.30 9.73 -3.54
N SER A 124 1.14 8.75 -4.42
CA SER A 124 0.89 7.34 -4.05
C SER A 124 2.13 6.45 -4.10
N LYS A 125 3.34 7.01 -4.23
CA LYS A 125 4.54 6.17 -4.29
C LYS A 125 4.81 5.56 -2.92
N ILE A 126 5.10 4.27 -2.95
CA ILE A 126 5.75 3.59 -1.84
C ILE A 126 7.17 4.15 -1.76
N LYS A 127 7.50 4.75 -0.61
CA LYS A 127 8.82 5.29 -0.31
C LYS A 127 9.81 4.14 -0.11
N TYR A 128 9.43 3.17 0.72
CA TYR A 128 10.18 1.95 0.95
C TYR A 128 9.29 0.83 1.50
N ILE A 129 9.80 -0.40 1.39
CA ILE A 129 9.27 -1.58 2.08
C ILE A 129 10.37 -2.14 2.97
N ASP A 130 10.10 -2.22 4.27
CA ASP A 130 10.99 -2.84 5.25
C ASP A 130 10.52 -4.26 5.54
N PHE A 131 11.38 -5.25 5.25
CA PHE A 131 11.12 -6.66 5.45
C PHE A 131 11.75 -7.17 6.75
N PHE A 132 11.23 -8.28 7.25
CA PHE A 132 11.86 -9.03 8.33
C PHE A 132 13.32 -9.36 8.01
N GLY A 133 14.20 -9.26 9.01
CA GLY A 133 15.64 -9.48 8.84
C GLY A 133 16.43 -8.28 8.32
N GLY A 134 15.80 -7.11 8.20
CA GLY A 134 16.50 -5.84 7.88
C GLY A 134 16.73 -5.60 6.39
N LEU A 135 16.15 -6.44 5.52
CA LEU A 135 16.11 -6.16 4.08
C LEU A 135 15.14 -4.99 3.84
N ARG A 136 15.56 -4.03 3.03
CA ARG A 136 14.78 -2.86 2.67
C ARG A 136 14.79 -2.66 1.17
N LEU A 137 13.61 -2.41 0.60
CA LEU A 137 13.43 -2.07 -0.80
C LEU A 137 13.02 -0.59 -0.88
N ASP A 138 13.99 0.27 -1.16
CA ASP A 138 13.74 1.69 -1.43
C ASP A 138 13.21 1.86 -2.84
N TRP A 139 12.18 2.70 -3.00
CA TRP A 139 11.58 3.03 -4.30
C TRP A 139 11.31 1.78 -5.16
N PRO A 140 10.52 0.81 -4.66
CA PRO A 140 10.22 -0.39 -5.43
C PRO A 140 9.71 -0.01 -6.82
N ASP A 141 10.18 -0.73 -7.85
CA ASP A 141 9.62 -0.59 -9.20
C ASP A 141 8.14 -0.99 -9.15
N VAL A 142 7.29 0.04 -9.06
CA VAL A 142 5.84 -0.11 -9.05
C VAL A 142 5.36 -0.03 -10.49
N ASP A 143 4.89 -1.16 -11.01
CA ASP A 143 4.33 -1.24 -12.35
C ASP A 143 2.82 -0.99 -12.27
N TYR A 144 2.38 0.10 -12.88
CA TYR A 144 0.98 0.49 -12.94
C TYR A 144 0.39 -0.01 -14.26
N ASP A 145 -0.72 -0.74 -14.19
CA ASP A 145 -1.44 -1.11 -15.40
C ASP A 145 -1.99 0.17 -16.06
N THR A 146 -1.40 0.55 -17.19
CA THR A 146 -1.79 1.75 -17.94
C THR A 146 -3.23 1.70 -18.47
N GLY A 147 -3.83 0.51 -18.54
CA GLY A 147 -5.23 0.31 -18.94
C GLY A 147 -6.21 0.16 -17.77
N ASP A 148 -5.72 -0.13 -16.56
CA ASP A 148 -6.52 -0.29 -15.34
C ASP A 148 -5.87 0.43 -14.16
N HIS A 149 -6.24 1.69 -14.00
CA HIS A 149 -5.73 2.61 -12.98
C HIS A 149 -6.16 2.29 -11.53
N THR A 150 -6.81 1.14 -11.34
CA THR A 150 -7.12 0.61 -10.02
C THR A 150 -6.12 -0.46 -9.58
N LYS A 151 -5.19 -0.87 -10.43
CA LYS A 151 -4.25 -1.97 -10.13
C LYS A 151 -2.81 -1.49 -9.99
N VAL A 152 -2.20 -1.88 -8.87
CA VAL A 152 -0.77 -1.76 -8.61
C VAL A 152 -0.14 -3.13 -8.77
N SER A 153 1.04 -3.20 -9.38
CA SER A 153 1.88 -4.38 -9.32
C SER A 153 3.19 -4.10 -8.61
N LEU A 154 3.56 -4.98 -7.68
CA LEU A 154 4.84 -4.92 -6.95
C LEU A 154 5.56 -6.25 -7.03
N VAL A 155 6.87 -6.22 -7.22
CA VAL A 155 7.72 -7.42 -7.17
C VAL A 155 8.31 -7.55 -5.77
N PHE A 156 7.93 -8.61 -5.08
CA PHE A 156 8.45 -8.95 -3.76
C PHE A 156 9.67 -9.86 -3.87
N PRO A 157 10.74 -9.63 -3.09
CA PRO A 157 11.82 -10.60 -2.97
C PRO A 157 11.33 -11.84 -2.21
N PRO A 158 12.06 -12.97 -2.27
CA PRO A 158 11.86 -14.07 -1.34
C PRO A 158 12.01 -13.61 0.11
N GLY A 159 11.12 -14.05 1.00
CA GLY A 159 11.08 -13.60 2.39
C GLY A 159 10.06 -14.36 3.24
N ILE A 160 10.00 -13.99 4.53
CA ILE A 160 9.09 -14.57 5.53
C ILE A 160 8.65 -13.47 6.50
N GLY A 161 7.63 -13.77 7.31
CA GLY A 161 7.19 -12.90 8.40
C GLY A 161 6.46 -11.64 7.94
N GLU A 162 6.39 -10.68 8.85
CA GLU A 162 5.78 -9.37 8.63
C GLU A 162 6.71 -8.42 7.88
N PHE A 163 6.12 -7.48 7.14
CA PHE A 163 6.82 -6.35 6.53
C PHE A 163 5.99 -5.07 6.67
N THR A 164 6.67 -3.93 6.59
CA THR A 164 6.06 -2.61 6.69
C THR A 164 6.27 -1.84 5.40
N ILE A 165 5.20 -1.27 4.86
CA ILE A 165 5.22 -0.40 3.68
C ILE A 165 5.07 1.03 4.16
N CYS A 166 6.03 1.86 3.79
CA CYS A 166 5.99 3.30 4.04
C CYS A 166 5.65 4.03 2.74
N THR A 167 4.63 4.87 2.79
CA THR A 167 4.27 5.79 1.70
C THR A 167 5.07 7.09 1.81
N LEU A 168 5.00 7.94 0.78
CA LEU A 168 5.67 9.25 0.78
C LEU A 168 5.11 10.26 1.79
N ASP A 169 3.86 10.11 2.22
CA ASP A 169 3.25 10.88 3.31
C ASP A 169 3.55 10.30 4.70
N ASP A 170 4.55 9.42 4.79
CA ASP A 170 4.99 8.73 6.01
C ASP A 170 3.84 8.00 6.73
N LYS A 171 2.93 7.38 5.97
CA LYS A 171 2.00 6.38 6.50
C LYS A 171 2.61 4.99 6.42
N TYR A 172 2.26 4.18 7.41
CA TYR A 172 2.81 2.86 7.60
C TYR A 172 1.70 1.82 7.51
N TYR A 173 1.88 0.86 6.62
CA TYR A 173 0.98 -0.26 6.43
C TYR A 173 1.73 -1.55 6.77
N LYS A 174 1.16 -2.36 7.66
CA LYS A 174 1.71 -3.67 8.02
C LYS A 174 1.04 -4.74 7.19
N SER A 175 1.83 -5.66 6.66
CA SER A 175 1.35 -6.88 6.01
C SER A 175 2.37 -7.99 6.25
N SER A 176 2.17 -9.15 5.62
CA SER A 176 3.00 -10.31 5.85
C SER A 176 3.08 -11.21 4.61
N TYR A 177 4.16 -11.98 4.52
CA TYR A 177 4.21 -13.12 3.61
C TYR A 177 3.12 -14.14 3.97
N ALA A 178 2.75 -14.96 3.00
CA ALA A 178 1.76 -16.00 3.16
C ALA A 178 2.25 -17.05 4.15
N GLN A 179 1.36 -17.50 5.02
CA GLN A 179 1.69 -18.49 6.04
C GLN A 179 2.03 -19.86 5.40
N PRO A 180 2.93 -20.63 6.02
CA PRO A 180 3.25 -21.99 5.60
C PRO A 180 2.01 -22.88 5.75
N LEU A 181 1.84 -23.80 4.82
CA LEU A 181 0.75 -24.78 4.85
C LEU A 181 1.30 -26.17 4.52
N ILE A 182 1.13 -27.12 5.43
CA ILE A 182 1.36 -28.55 5.15
C ILE A 182 0.09 -29.11 4.50
N LYS A 183 0.23 -29.67 3.30
CA LYS A 183 -0.86 -30.32 2.57
C LYS A 183 -0.88 -31.83 2.78
N SER A 184 0.30 -32.46 2.82
CA SER A 184 0.43 -33.89 3.05
C SER A 184 1.80 -34.24 3.61
N VAL A 185 1.90 -35.47 4.13
CA VAL A 185 3.12 -36.05 4.68
C VAL A 185 3.36 -37.37 3.95
N ALA A 186 4.56 -37.55 3.39
CA ALA A 186 4.96 -38.79 2.74
C ALA A 186 6.11 -39.44 3.51
N ILE A 187 6.04 -40.77 3.68
CA ILE A 187 7.07 -41.56 4.36
C ILE A 187 7.67 -42.52 3.32
N SER A 188 8.99 -42.51 3.17
CA SER A 188 9.65 -43.07 1.96
C SER A 188 10.75 -44.10 2.18
N ASN A 189 11.14 -44.41 3.42
CA ASN A 189 12.19 -45.41 3.68
C ASN A 189 11.64 -46.65 4.40
N GLU A 190 12.38 -47.76 4.28
CA GLU A 190 12.02 -49.07 4.86
C GLU A 190 11.86 -49.04 6.38
N ASN A 191 12.43 -48.04 7.05
CA ASN A 191 12.33 -47.84 8.49
C ASN A 191 11.25 -46.81 8.90
N ASN A 192 10.45 -46.28 7.96
CA ASN A 192 9.42 -45.26 8.18
C ASN A 192 9.88 -43.98 8.92
N LYS A 193 11.17 -43.63 8.80
CA LYS A 193 11.76 -42.44 9.42
C LYS A 193 12.02 -41.30 8.45
N LYS A 194 12.11 -41.54 7.13
CA LYS A 194 12.34 -40.46 6.17
C LYS A 194 11.00 -39.85 5.78
N VAL A 195 10.79 -38.63 6.24
CA VAL A 195 9.53 -37.88 6.13
C VAL A 195 9.71 -36.72 5.17
N THR A 196 8.75 -36.57 4.26
CA THR A 196 8.65 -35.43 3.36
C THR A 196 7.34 -34.70 3.64
N LEU A 197 7.42 -33.48 4.17
CA LEU A 197 6.28 -32.56 4.22
C LEU A 197 6.10 -31.96 2.84
N VAL A 198 4.91 -32.06 2.28
CA VAL A 198 4.53 -31.43 1.01
C VAL A 198 3.53 -30.33 1.30
N GLY A 199 3.78 -29.13 0.78
CA GLY A 199 3.02 -27.95 1.15
C GLY A 199 3.25 -26.74 0.26
N SER A 200 3.03 -25.56 0.84
CA SER A 200 3.25 -24.26 0.21
C SER A 200 3.76 -23.23 1.21
N ASN A 201 4.44 -22.21 0.69
CA ASN A 201 4.97 -21.08 1.45
C ASN A 201 5.97 -21.51 2.55
N PHE A 202 6.71 -22.59 2.32
CA PHE A 202 7.87 -22.90 3.14
C PHE A 202 9.02 -21.94 2.78
N TYR A 203 10.02 -21.77 3.64
CA TYR A 203 11.20 -20.96 3.31
C TYR A 203 12.41 -21.85 3.03
N THR A 204 13.36 -21.33 2.25
CA THR A 204 14.53 -22.12 1.81
C THR A 204 15.70 -22.03 2.75
N ASN A 205 15.72 -21.07 3.68
CA ASN A 205 16.77 -21.03 4.70
C ASN A 205 16.34 -21.88 5.91
N ILE A 206 17.07 -22.97 6.11
CA ILE A 206 16.87 -23.96 7.18
C ILE A 206 16.94 -23.36 8.58
N ASP A 207 17.69 -22.29 8.79
CA ASP A 207 17.84 -21.64 10.09
C ASP A 207 16.51 -21.11 10.64
N PHE A 208 15.55 -20.84 9.76
CA PHE A 208 14.19 -20.38 10.08
C PHE A 208 13.15 -21.49 10.12
N ILE A 209 13.55 -22.76 9.93
CA ILE A 209 12.63 -23.90 9.92
C ILE A 209 12.74 -24.64 11.25
N ARG A 210 11.63 -24.85 11.94
CA ARG A 210 11.55 -25.79 13.08
C ARG A 210 10.44 -26.79 12.80
N VAL A 211 10.70 -28.05 13.09
CA VAL A 211 9.70 -29.12 12.97
C VAL A 211 9.60 -29.79 14.33
N SER A 212 8.38 -30.03 14.78
CA SER A 212 8.11 -30.87 15.95
C SER A 212 7.13 -31.97 15.61
N ILE A 213 7.25 -33.08 16.33
CA ILE A 213 6.37 -34.24 16.23
C ILE A 213 5.81 -34.46 17.64
N ASN A 214 4.50 -34.38 17.80
CA ASN A 214 3.83 -34.49 19.11
C ASN A 214 4.47 -33.57 20.17
N ASP A 215 4.69 -32.30 19.80
CA ASP A 215 5.33 -31.26 20.61
C ASP A 215 6.84 -31.44 20.88
N ASP A 216 7.43 -32.57 20.50
CA ASP A 216 8.89 -32.78 20.58
C ASP A 216 9.59 -32.22 19.35
N MET A 217 10.42 -31.20 19.55
CA MET A 217 11.21 -30.58 18.48
C MET A 217 12.28 -31.55 17.95
N ILE A 218 12.34 -31.75 16.64
CA ILE A 218 13.40 -32.56 16.02
C ILE A 218 14.72 -31.77 15.96
N SER A 219 15.85 -32.48 15.95
CA SER A 219 17.15 -31.85 15.74
C SER A 219 17.23 -31.16 14.37
N GLN A 220 17.88 -30.00 14.30
CA GLN A 220 18.12 -29.32 13.02
C GLN A 220 18.92 -30.17 12.04
N ASP A 221 19.89 -30.94 12.53
CA ASP A 221 20.69 -31.86 11.72
C ASP A 221 19.87 -33.02 11.11
N ALA A 222 18.65 -33.24 11.62
CA ALA A 222 17.74 -34.22 11.06
C ALA A 222 17.00 -33.69 9.81
N ILE A 223 17.02 -32.38 9.54
CA ILE A 223 16.42 -31.77 8.35
C ILE A 223 17.42 -31.88 7.20
N GLU A 224 17.10 -32.74 6.23
CA GLU A 224 17.98 -33.08 5.11
C GLU A 224 17.90 -32.03 3.98
N SER A 225 16.70 -31.50 3.72
CA SER A 225 16.53 -30.47 2.69
C SER A 225 15.26 -29.64 2.92
N VAL A 226 15.31 -28.39 2.47
CA VAL A 226 14.19 -27.44 2.52
C VAL A 226 14.01 -26.76 1.17
N SER A 227 12.76 -26.56 0.77
CA SER A 227 12.36 -25.84 -0.44
C SER A 227 11.02 -25.16 -0.19
N TYR A 228 10.57 -24.29 -1.09
CA TYR A 228 9.28 -23.59 -0.96
C TYR A 228 8.04 -24.51 -0.92
N LYS A 229 8.19 -25.81 -1.26
CA LYS A 229 7.10 -26.78 -1.34
C LYS A 229 7.35 -28.07 -0.56
N ASN A 230 8.61 -28.40 -0.28
CA ASN A 230 8.97 -29.65 0.38
C ASN A 230 9.98 -29.40 1.50
N ILE A 231 9.78 -30.08 2.62
CA ILE A 231 10.77 -30.21 3.70
C ILE A 231 11.00 -31.71 3.91
N VAL A 232 12.24 -32.15 3.84
CA VAL A 232 12.62 -33.55 4.04
C VAL A 232 13.43 -33.66 5.32
N PHE A 233 13.07 -34.58 6.19
CA PHE A 233 13.78 -34.82 7.44
C PHE A 233 13.71 -36.29 7.87
N THR A 234 14.61 -36.68 8.78
CA THR A 234 14.58 -37.98 9.44
C THR A 234 13.91 -37.86 10.81
N SER A 235 12.74 -38.49 10.97
CA SER A 235 12.01 -38.54 12.24
C SER A 235 12.74 -39.39 13.29
N PRO A 236 12.80 -38.96 14.57
CA PRO A 236 13.38 -39.77 15.64
C PRO A 236 12.53 -41.00 15.97
N ILE A 237 11.20 -40.89 15.78
CA ILE A 237 10.21 -41.93 16.07
C ILE A 237 9.55 -42.45 14.79
N LEU A 238 8.88 -43.60 14.89
CA LEU A 238 8.02 -44.10 13.82
C LEU A 238 6.72 -43.29 13.84
N LEU A 239 6.36 -42.70 12.71
CA LEU A 239 5.12 -41.96 12.55
C LEU A 239 3.94 -42.90 12.25
N SER A 240 2.78 -42.54 12.78
CA SER A 240 1.52 -43.27 12.73
C SER A 240 0.33 -42.32 12.54
N ALA A 241 -0.82 -42.87 12.15
CA ALA A 241 -2.05 -42.07 12.06
C ALA A 241 -2.40 -41.46 13.43
N GLY A 242 -2.74 -40.17 13.44
CA GLY A 242 -3.00 -39.40 14.65
C GLY A 242 -1.81 -38.61 15.19
N ASP A 243 -0.58 -38.90 14.75
CA ASP A 243 0.58 -38.06 15.12
C ASP A 243 0.43 -36.64 14.57
N ASN A 244 0.79 -35.65 15.39
CA ASN A 244 0.75 -34.24 15.03
C ASN A 244 2.14 -33.77 14.62
N ILE A 245 2.23 -33.11 13.47
CA ILE A 245 3.44 -32.46 12.99
C ILE A 245 3.20 -30.96 12.99
N SER A 246 4.01 -30.23 13.75
CA SER A 246 4.04 -28.76 13.69
C SER A 246 5.25 -28.29 12.89
N LEU A 247 5.03 -27.25 12.09
CA LEU A 247 6.07 -26.58 11.31
C LEU A 247 6.06 -25.10 11.65
N GLU A 248 7.23 -24.60 12.06
CA GLU A 248 7.53 -23.18 12.22
C GLU A 248 8.38 -22.71 11.04
N VAL A 249 8.02 -21.56 10.46
CA VAL A 249 8.79 -20.85 9.43
C VAL A 249 8.94 -19.40 9.86
N GLY A 250 10.08 -19.05 10.46
CA GLY A 250 10.32 -17.76 11.11
C GLY A 250 9.37 -17.56 12.29
N THR A 251 8.41 -16.65 12.17
CA THR A 251 7.40 -16.39 13.20
C THR A 251 6.05 -17.06 12.93
N PHE A 252 5.90 -17.77 11.80
CA PHE A 252 4.66 -18.44 11.45
C PHE A 252 4.66 -19.90 11.87
N MET A 253 3.49 -20.42 12.23
CA MET A 253 3.31 -21.80 12.66
C MET A 253 2.13 -22.43 11.90
N THR A 254 2.26 -23.70 11.54
CA THR A 254 1.20 -24.52 10.97
C THR A 254 1.27 -25.93 11.53
N ASN A 255 0.14 -26.62 11.59
CA ASN A 255 0.01 -27.96 12.17
C ASN A 255 -0.65 -28.90 11.18
N PHE A 256 -0.28 -30.18 11.23
CA PHE A 256 -0.87 -31.24 10.43
C PHE A 256 -0.98 -32.52 11.23
N THR A 257 -2.20 -33.06 11.32
CA THR A 257 -2.45 -34.37 11.92
C THR A 257 -2.43 -35.42 10.83
N MET A 258 -1.61 -36.45 11.01
CA MET A 258 -1.55 -37.58 10.07
C MET A 258 -2.87 -38.34 10.02
N ILE A 259 -3.34 -38.63 8.80
CA ILE A 259 -4.57 -39.35 8.48
C ILE A 259 -4.22 -40.80 8.12
#